data_AF-A0A2M8PJE4-F1
#
_entry.id   AF-A0A2M8PJE4-F1
#
_cell.length_a   1.000
_cell.length_b   1.000
_cell.length_c   1.000
_cell.angle_alpha   90.00
_cell.angle_beta   90.00
_cell.angle_gamma   90.00
#
_symmetry.space_group_name_H-M   'P 1'
#
loop_
_entity.id
_entity.type
_entity.pdbx_description
1 polymer ?
#
loop_
_entity_poly.entity_id
_entity_poly.type
_entity_poly.pdbx_seq_one_letter_code
_entity_poly.pdbx_strand_id
1 'polypeptide(L)'
;YCMLIIVCATMWSQNTFAQDWQLARDKKGIKVYTRKDAKSSIKDSKAVMIVKSNPRKALRLMLAADNHYKWMDRVVVSRTLKRLSDTEFYAYYEAGAPWPVSNRDVISHYT
;
A
#
# COMPACT_ATOMS: atom_id res chain seq x y z
N TYR A 1 57.37 -13.92 25.49
CA TYR A 1 56.64 -12.63 25.58
C TYR A 1 56.73 -11.92 24.24
N CYS A 2 55.81 -12.21 23.33
CA CYS A 2 55.58 -11.33 22.18
C CYS A 2 54.07 -11.39 21.92
N MET A 3 53.39 -10.33 22.34
CA MET A 3 51.97 -10.11 22.13
C MET A 3 51.66 -10.18 20.64
N LEU A 4 50.91 -11.21 20.23
CA LEU A 4 50.12 -11.16 19.00
C LEU A 4 48.69 -11.50 19.36
N ILE A 5 48.05 -10.53 20.01
CA ILE A 5 46.61 -10.42 20.14
C ILE A 5 46.09 -10.10 18.73
N ILE A 6 45.93 -11.13 17.90
CA ILE A 6 45.06 -11.06 16.72
C ILE A 6 43.64 -11.18 17.27
N VAL A 7 43.15 -10.07 17.83
CA VAL A 7 41.70 -9.87 17.97
C VAL A 7 41.22 -9.73 16.54
N CYS A 8 40.81 -10.87 15.97
CA CYS A 8 39.86 -10.89 14.88
C CYS A 8 38.71 -9.99 15.32
N ALA A 9 38.74 -8.75 14.83
CA ALA A 9 37.59 -7.90 14.74
C ALA A 9 36.56 -8.69 13.92
N THR A 10 35.81 -9.53 14.63
CA THR A 10 34.51 -9.99 14.16
C THR A 10 33.72 -8.70 14.09
N MET A 11 33.79 -8.05 12.92
CA MET A 11 32.79 -7.10 12.51
C MET A 11 31.51 -7.91 12.53
N TRP A 12 30.80 -7.82 13.66
CA TRP A 12 29.41 -8.19 13.73
C TRP A 12 28.73 -7.27 12.73
N SER A 13 28.61 -7.77 11.50
CA SER A 13 27.78 -7.19 10.47
C SER A 13 26.40 -7.19 11.08
N GLN A 14 26.00 -6.06 11.64
CA GLN A 14 24.63 -5.83 11.99
C GLN A 14 23.89 -5.84 10.66
N ASN A 15 23.35 -7.01 10.29
CA ASN A 15 22.31 -7.10 9.30
C ASN A 15 21.16 -6.26 9.87
N THR A 16 21.11 -5.00 9.45
CA THR A 16 19.90 -4.22 9.56
C THR A 16 18.89 -4.97 8.72
N PHE A 17 18.01 -5.72 9.38
CA PHE A 17 16.84 -6.32 8.72
C PHE A 17 15.92 -5.18 8.31
N ALA A 18 16.28 -4.48 7.23
CA ALA A 18 15.29 -3.84 6.39
C ALA A 18 14.31 -4.97 6.05
N GLN A 19 13.07 -4.88 6.51
CA GLN A 19 12.12 -5.94 6.21
C GLN A 19 11.92 -5.94 4.70
N ASP A 20 12.42 -6.97 4.03
CA ASP A 20 12.32 -7.05 2.58
C ASP A 20 10.89 -7.37 2.16
N TRP A 21 10.48 -6.81 1.02
CA TRP A 21 9.20 -7.13 0.40
C TRP A 21 9.17 -8.60 -0.01
N GLN A 22 8.24 -9.37 0.56
CA GLN A 22 8.08 -10.80 0.26
C GLN A 22 6.93 -11.01 -0.73
N LEU A 23 7.14 -11.84 -1.76
CA LEU A 23 6.07 -12.20 -2.70
C LEU A 23 5.01 -13.05 -1.97
N ALA A 24 3.83 -12.48 -1.79
CA ALA A 24 2.71 -13.13 -1.11
C ALA A 24 1.74 -13.83 -2.08
N ARG A 25 1.62 -13.32 -3.31
CA ARG A 25 0.75 -13.89 -4.35
C ARG A 25 1.25 -13.52 -5.74
N ASP A 26 1.20 -14.47 -6.66
CA ASP A 26 1.32 -14.23 -8.10
C ASP A 26 0.17 -14.96 -8.81
N LYS A 27 -0.77 -14.21 -9.38
CA LYS A 27 -1.92 -14.79 -10.08
C LYS A 27 -2.43 -13.85 -11.15
N LYS A 28 -2.71 -14.38 -12.35
CA LYS A 28 -3.28 -13.63 -13.49
C LYS A 28 -2.48 -12.37 -13.85
N GLY A 29 -1.14 -12.43 -13.74
CA GLY A 29 -0.26 -11.30 -14.06
C GLY A 29 -0.24 -10.19 -13.01
N ILE A 30 -0.78 -10.44 -11.81
CA ILE A 30 -0.75 -9.53 -10.66
C ILE A 30 0.14 -10.16 -9.58
N LYS A 31 1.22 -9.46 -9.22
CA LYS A 31 2.14 -9.82 -8.14
C LYS A 31 1.85 -8.96 -6.92
N VAL A 32 1.53 -9.59 -5.81
CA VAL A 32 1.32 -8.92 -4.51
C VAL A 32 2.47 -9.27 -3.60
N TYR A 33 3.14 -8.23 -3.11
CA TYR A 33 4.18 -8.30 -2.11
C TYR A 33 3.65 -7.79 -0.79
N THR A 34 4.10 -8.38 0.32
CA THR A 34 3.81 -7.88 1.66
C THR A 34 5.09 -7.72 2.46
N ARG A 35 5.06 -6.78 3.40
CA ARG A 35 6.14 -6.57 4.35
C ARG A 35 5.51 -6.32 5.72
N LYS A 36 6.09 -6.84 6.79
CA LYS A 36 5.62 -6.52 8.13
C LYS A 36 6.19 -5.14 8.52
N ASP A 37 5.35 -4.27 9.04
CA ASP A 37 5.84 -3.03 9.62
C ASP A 37 6.31 -3.35 11.04
N ALA A 38 7.46 -2.81 11.45
CA ALA A 38 7.92 -2.93 12.82
C ALA A 38 7.02 -2.14 13.80
N LYS A 39 6.31 -1.11 13.30
CA LYS A 39 5.51 -0.18 14.09
C LYS A 39 4.00 -0.47 14.04
N SER A 40 3.55 -1.39 13.18
CA SER A 40 2.12 -1.69 13.00
C SER A 40 1.85 -3.18 13.07
N SER A 41 0.68 -3.55 13.62
CA SER A 41 0.16 -4.91 13.56
C SER A 41 -0.33 -5.28 12.15
N ILE A 42 -0.49 -4.28 11.28
CA ILE A 42 -0.93 -4.43 9.89
C ILE A 42 0.29 -4.52 8.97
N LYS A 43 0.22 -5.40 7.97
CA LYS A 43 1.27 -5.54 6.95
C LYS A 43 1.11 -4.48 5.87
N ASP A 44 2.22 -3.91 5.43
CA ASP A 44 2.29 -3.18 4.18
C ASP A 44 2.02 -4.12 3.01
N SER A 45 1.33 -3.62 1.99
CA SER A 45 1.01 -4.37 0.78
C SER A 45 1.38 -3.57 -0.47
N LYS A 46 1.94 -4.25 -1.47
CA LYS A 46 2.34 -3.67 -2.77
C LYS A 46 1.91 -4.61 -3.88
N ALA A 47 0.99 -4.16 -4.74
CA ALA A 47 0.57 -4.91 -5.92
C ALA A 47 1.21 -4.31 -7.18
N VAL A 48 1.72 -5.16 -8.07
CA VAL A 48 2.32 -4.78 -9.35
C VAL A 48 1.68 -5.60 -10.47
N MET A 49 1.26 -4.93 -11.55
CA MET A 49 0.71 -5.56 -12.74
C MET A 49 1.00 -4.72 -13.99
N ILE A 50 0.86 -5.32 -15.16
CA ILE A 50 0.90 -4.61 -16.44
C ILE A 50 -0.53 -4.43 -16.96
N VAL A 51 -0.90 -3.18 -17.23
CA VAL A 51 -2.20 -2.83 -17.81
C VAL A 51 -2.01 -2.32 -19.23
N LYS A 52 -2.77 -2.85 -20.20
CA LYS A 52 -2.78 -2.35 -21.57
C LYS A 52 -3.60 -1.06 -21.65
N SER A 53 -3.00 0.07 -21.27
CA SER A 53 -3.64 1.39 -21.29
C SER A 53 -2.60 2.52 -21.37
N ASN A 54 -3.06 3.74 -21.63
CA ASN A 54 -2.25 4.95 -21.51
C ASN A 54 -2.21 5.38 -20.02
N PRO A 55 -1.04 5.73 -19.45
CA PRO A 55 -0.91 6.23 -18.09
C PRO A 55 -1.89 7.34 -17.72
N ARG A 56 -2.20 8.27 -18.65
CA ARG A 56 -3.18 9.35 -18.39
C ARG A 56 -4.59 8.84 -18.14
N LYS A 57 -4.99 7.74 -18.80
CA LYS A 57 -6.32 7.12 -18.59
C LYS A 57 -6.37 6.43 -17.23
N ALA A 58 -5.29 5.72 -16.85
CA ALA A 58 -5.18 5.11 -15.53
C ALA A 58 -5.22 6.17 -14.41
N LEU A 59 -4.45 7.24 -14.54
CA LEU A 59 -4.46 8.36 -13.59
C LEU A 59 -5.85 8.99 -13.46
N ARG A 60 -6.53 9.25 -14.58
CA ARG A 60 -7.90 9.80 -14.57
C ARG A 60 -8.88 8.89 -13.84
N LEU A 61 -8.76 7.57 -14.00
CA LEU A 61 -9.58 6.61 -13.26
C LEU A 61 -9.31 6.68 -11.75
N MET A 62 -8.04 6.84 -11.34
CA MET A 62 -7.64 6.94 -9.92
C MET A 62 -8.06 8.24 -9.25
N LEU A 63 -8.14 9.35 -10.00
CA LEU A 63 -8.53 10.67 -9.47
C LEU A 63 -10.05 10.89 -9.46
N ALA A 64 -10.83 10.01 -10.09
CA ALA A 64 -12.28 10.11 -10.22
C ALA A 64 -13.01 9.54 -8.99
N ALA A 65 -12.73 10.10 -7.80
CA ALA A 65 -13.22 9.61 -6.51
C ALA A 65 -14.75 9.41 -6.45
N ASP A 66 -15.53 10.30 -7.03
CA ASP A 66 -17.00 10.17 -7.10
C ASP A 66 -17.50 8.92 -7.86
N ASN A 67 -16.64 8.30 -8.68
CA ASN A 67 -16.97 7.11 -9.47
C ASN A 67 -16.34 5.83 -8.93
N HIS A 68 -15.61 5.88 -7.81
CA HIS A 68 -14.89 4.71 -7.29
C HIS A 68 -15.84 3.59 -6.84
N TYR A 69 -17.00 3.90 -6.27
CA TYR A 69 -18.02 2.91 -5.89
C TYR A 69 -18.49 2.01 -7.06
N LYS A 70 -18.29 2.45 -8.31
CA LYS A 70 -18.71 1.70 -9.50
C LYS A 70 -17.80 0.51 -9.84
N TRP A 71 -16.55 0.53 -9.37
CA TRP A 71 -15.54 -0.44 -9.82
C TRP A 71 -14.57 -0.90 -8.74
N MET A 72 -14.37 -0.12 -7.67
CA MET A 72 -13.57 -0.56 -6.54
C MET A 72 -14.36 -1.61 -5.75
N ASP A 73 -13.73 -2.77 -5.56
CA ASP A 73 -14.32 -3.86 -4.81
C ASP A 73 -14.73 -3.41 -3.40
N ARG A 74 -15.95 -3.76 -3.01
CA ARG A 74 -16.55 -3.49 -1.69
C ARG A 74 -16.71 -2.02 -1.29
N VAL A 75 -16.38 -1.05 -2.14
CA VAL A 75 -16.70 0.36 -1.87
C VAL A 75 -18.18 0.58 -2.16
N VAL A 76 -18.97 0.84 -1.13
CA VAL A 76 -20.42 1.06 -1.23
C VAL A 76 -20.77 2.55 -1.34
N VAL A 77 -19.91 3.43 -0.84
CA VAL A 77 -20.02 4.88 -1.00
C VAL A 77 -18.65 5.46 -1.36
N SER A 78 -18.62 6.38 -2.32
CA SER A 78 -17.44 7.20 -2.61
C SER A 78 -17.85 8.59 -3.08
N ARG A 79 -17.29 9.65 -2.46
CA ARG A 79 -17.57 11.04 -2.86
C ARG A 79 -16.41 11.98 -2.53
N THR A 80 -16.17 12.98 -3.36
CA THR A 80 -15.29 14.11 -3.05
C THR A 80 -15.95 14.99 -1.99
N LEU A 81 -15.25 15.24 -0.89
CA LEU A 81 -15.69 16.13 0.19
C LEU A 81 -15.29 17.59 -0.07
N LYS A 82 -14.05 17.79 -0.53
CA LYS A 82 -13.48 19.11 -0.79
C LYS A 82 -12.43 18.99 -1.88
N ARG A 83 -12.47 19.87 -2.87
CA ARG A 83 -11.49 19.95 -3.95
C ARG A 83 -10.59 21.17 -3.77
N LEU A 84 -9.28 20.98 -3.79
CA LEU A 84 -8.28 22.06 -3.74
C LEU A 84 -7.71 22.32 -5.14
N SER A 85 -7.53 21.26 -5.94
CA SER A 85 -7.18 21.31 -7.36
C SER A 85 -7.64 20.03 -8.09
N ASP A 86 -7.24 19.86 -9.36
CA ASP A 86 -7.50 18.64 -10.11
C ASP A 86 -6.74 17.42 -9.58
N THR A 87 -5.64 17.64 -8.85
CA THR A 87 -4.79 16.57 -8.28
C THR A 87 -4.79 16.56 -6.75
N GLU A 88 -5.36 17.59 -6.11
CA GLU A 88 -5.42 17.69 -4.65
C GLU A 88 -6.85 17.83 -4.14
N PHE A 89 -7.32 16.86 -3.35
CA PHE A 89 -8.69 16.86 -2.82
C PHE A 89 -8.84 15.90 -1.65
N TYR A 90 -9.93 16.06 -0.90
CA TYR A 90 -10.37 15.12 0.15
C TYR A 90 -11.54 14.31 -0.37
N ALA A 91 -11.53 13.00 -0.14
CA ALA A 91 -12.62 12.10 -0.49
C ALA A 91 -13.02 11.20 0.68
N TYR A 92 -14.31 10.90 0.75
CA TYR A 92 -14.91 9.96 1.70
C TYR A 92 -15.20 8.64 1.01
N TYR A 93 -14.94 7.53 1.70
CA TYR A 93 -15.26 6.18 1.28
C TYR A 93 -15.91 5.40 2.40
N GLU A 94 -16.86 4.53 2.04
CA GLU A 94 -17.40 3.50 2.93
C GLU A 94 -17.23 2.13 2.27
N ALA A 95 -16.61 1.21 3.00
CA ALA A 95 -16.38 -0.17 2.59
C ALA A 95 -17.41 -1.10 3.25
N GLY A 96 -18.15 -1.82 2.41
CA GLY A 96 -19.14 -2.81 2.80
C GLY A 96 -18.51 -4.02 3.49
N ALA A 97 -19.04 -4.39 4.65
CA ALA A 97 -18.66 -5.57 5.39
C ALA A 97 -19.84 -6.55 5.52
N PRO A 98 -19.59 -7.87 5.51
CA PRO A 98 -20.62 -8.85 5.81
C PRO A 98 -21.02 -8.76 7.28
N TRP A 99 -22.30 -9.00 7.56
CA TRP A 99 -22.79 -9.15 8.93
C TRP A 99 -22.00 -10.25 9.67
N PRO A 100 -21.68 -10.07 10.97
CA PRO A 100 -22.09 -9.00 11.88
C PRO A 100 -21.13 -7.79 11.93
N VAL A 101 -20.15 -7.72 11.04
CA VAL A 101 -19.16 -6.64 11.08
C VAL A 101 -19.78 -5.38 10.46
N SER A 102 -19.67 -4.25 11.17
CA SER A 102 -20.09 -2.96 10.63
C SER A 102 -19.19 -2.53 9.47
N ASN A 103 -19.75 -1.73 8.58
CA ASN A 103 -18.97 -1.08 7.52
C ASN A 103 -17.85 -0.23 8.11
N ARG A 104 -16.78 -0.05 7.34
CA ARG A 104 -15.64 0.80 7.69
C ARG A 104 -15.60 1.98 6.75
N ASP A 105 -15.30 3.16 7.26
CA ASP A 105 -15.15 4.36 6.45
C ASP A 105 -13.77 4.99 6.58
N VAL A 106 -13.46 5.87 5.64
CA VAL A 106 -12.20 6.62 5.60
C VAL A 106 -12.37 7.96 4.90
N ILE A 107 -11.69 8.98 5.40
CA ILE A 107 -11.42 10.23 4.68
C ILE A 107 -9.97 10.20 4.22
N SER A 108 -9.76 10.35 2.92
CA SER A 108 -8.43 10.32 2.31
C SER A 108 -8.10 11.68 1.69
N HIS A 109 -6.87 12.16 1.93
CA HIS A 109 -6.29 13.31 1.25
C HIS A 109 -5.46 12.81 0.06
N TYR A 110 -5.81 13.27 -1.13
CA TYR A 110 -5.09 13.04 -2.37
C TYR A 110 -4.19 14.24 -2.65
N THR A 111 -2.93 13.98 -3.02
CA THR A 111 -1.90 14.96 -3.36
C THR A 111 -1.00 14.43 -4.47
#